data_AF-A0A3D3CN29-F1
#
_entry.id   AF-A0A3D3CN29-F1
#
_cell.length_a   1.000
_cell.length_b   1.000
_cell.length_c   1.000
_cell.angle_alpha   90.00
_cell.angle_beta   90.00
_cell.angle_gamma   90.00
#
_symmetry.space_group_name_H-M   'P 1'
#
loop_
_entity.id
_entity.type
_entity.pdbx_description
1 polymer ?
#
loop_
_entity_poly.entity_id
_entity_poly.type
_entity_poly.pdbx_seq_one_letter_code
_entity_poly.pdbx_strand_id
1 'polypeptide(L)' 'MESSEVITPDNRILDTNAFPIKDEDGSVKNVIIVAKDITEKRRIEEEMI' A
#
# COMPACT_ATOMS: atom_id res chain seq x y z
N MET A 1 6.44 5.84 -8.05
CA MET A 1 5.60 4.92 -7.26
C MET A 1 5.33 5.60 -5.96
N GLU A 2 4.06 5.74 -5.59
CA GLU A 2 3.66 6.36 -4.34
C GLU A 2 3.29 5.22 -3.39
N SER A 3 4.10 5.03 -2.35
CA SER A 3 3.79 4.12 -1.24
C SER A 3 2.94 4.87 -0.23
N SER A 4 1.77 4.35 0.10
CA SER A 4 0.85 4.95 1.07
C SER A 4 0.49 3.92 2.13
N GLU A 5 0.56 4.33 3.40
CA GLU A 5 0.09 3.53 4.51
C GLU A 5 -1.38 3.84 4.79
N VAL A 6 -2.20 2.80 4.91
CA VAL A 6 -3.63 2.91 5.18
C VAL A 6 -3.98 2.04 6.38
N ILE A 7 -4.78 2.60 7.29
CA ILE A 7 -5.34 1.86 8.43
C ILE A 7 -6.74 1.38 8.04
N THR A 8 -6.98 0.08 8.18
CA THR A 8 -8.28 -0.53 7.91
C THR A 8 -9.21 -0.43 9.13
N PRO A 9 -10.55 -0.60 8.95
CA PRO A 9 -11.49 -0.60 10.08
C PRO A 9 -11.24 -1.69 11.13
N ASP A 10 -10.58 -2.81 10.75
CA ASP A 10 -10.14 -3.86 11.66
C ASP A 10 -8.73 -3.62 12.23
N ASN A 11 -8.23 -2.38 12.14
CA ASN A 11 -7.01 -1.89 12.76
C ASN A 11 -5.71 -2.54 12.25
N ARG A 12 -5.70 -2.94 10.97
CA ARG A 12 -4.48 -3.39 10.29
C ARG A 12 -3.82 -2.22 9.59
N ILE A 13 -2.49 -2.27 9.53
CA ILE A 13 -1.67 -1.30 8.80
C ILE A 13 -1.29 -1.94 7.47
N LEU A 14 -1.81 -1.38 6.38
CA LEU A 14 -1.48 -1.83 5.02
C LEU A 14 -0.52 -0.83 4.37
N ASP A 15 0.65 -1.30 3.99
CA ASP A 15 1.52 -0.60 3.05
C ASP A 15 1.04 -0.91 1.63
N THR A 16 0.62 0.13 0.91
CA THR A 16 0.00 -0.01 -0.41
C THR A 16 0.84 0.68 -1.48
N ASN A 17 1.00 -0.01 -2.62
CA ASN A 17 1.67 0.52 -3.79
C ASN A 17 0.73 0.42 -5.00
N ALA A 18 0.53 1.54 -5.68
CA ALA A 18 -0.31 1.62 -6.87
C ALA A 18 0.54 1.69 -8.15
N PHE A 19 0.17 0.87 -9.13
CA PHE A 19 0.82 0.76 -10.43
C PHE A 19 -0.22 1.03 -11.52
N PRO A 20 -0.24 2.25 -12.09
CA PRO A 20 -1.15 2.57 -13.17
C PRO A 20 -0.72 1.87 -14.46
N ILE A 21 -1.67 1.22 -15.12
CA ILE A 21 -1.54 0.70 -16.48
C ILE A 21 -2.17 1.74 -17.40
N LYS A 22 -1.34 2.31 -18.28
CA LYS A 22 -1.78 3.35 -19.22
C LYS A 22 -2.22 2.73 -20.55
N ASP A 23 -3.19 3.36 -21.21
CA ASP A 23 -3.54 3.06 -22.60
C ASP A 23 -2.56 3.74 -23.57
N GLU A 24 -2.70 3.50 -24.87
CA GLU A 24 -1.81 4.04 -25.91
C GLU A 24 -1.76 5.58 -25.93
N ASP A 25 -2.84 6.24 -25.52
CA ASP A 25 -2.94 7.71 -25.41
C ASP A 25 -2.32 8.27 -24.11
N GLY A 26 -1.79 7.41 -23.25
CA GLY A 26 -1.21 7.76 -21.96
C GLY A 26 -2.21 7.96 -20.81
N SER A 27 -3.51 7.82 -21.06
CA SER A 27 -4.56 7.82 -20.04
C SER A 27 -4.47 6.57 -19.15
N VAL A 28 -4.89 6.66 -17.88
CA VAL A 28 -4.87 5.50 -16.97
C VAL A 28 -6.06 4.61 -17.28
N LYS A 29 -5.79 3.42 -17.83
CA LYS A 29 -6.80 2.41 -18.16
C LYS A 29 -7.18 1.57 -16.93
N ASN A 30 -6.17 1.18 -16.15
CA ASN A 30 -6.33 0.35 -14.95
C ASN A 30 -5.31 0.74 -13.89
N VAL A 31 -5.53 0.31 -12.64
CA VAL A 31 -4.55 0.43 -11.56
C VAL A 31 -4.45 -0.92 -10.86
N ILE A 32 -3.23 -1.44 -10.75
CA ILE A 32 -2.93 -2.58 -9.88
C ILE A 32 -2.50 -2.03 -8.53
N ILE A 33 -3.12 -2.51 -7.46
CA ILE A 33 -2.75 -2.16 -6.09
C ILE A 33 -2.17 -3.41 -5.44
N VAL A 34 -0.96 -3.27 -4.90
CA VAL A 34 -0.36 -4.28 -4.03
C VAL A 34 -0.48 -3.75 -2.61
N ALA A 35 -1.22 -4.47 -1.76
CA ALA A 35 -1.37 -4.16 -0.35
C ALA A 35 -0.65 -5.22 0.48
N LYS A 36 0.25 -4.79 1.36
CA LYS A 36 0.99 -5.64 2.28
C LYS A 36 0.60 -5.30 3.72
N ASP A 37 0.16 -6.30 4.47
CA ASP A 37 -0.05 -6.15 5.90
C ASP A 37 1.31 -6.04 6.61
N ILE A 38 1.54 -4.89 7.24
CA ILE A 38 2.76 -4.58 8.00
C ILE A 38 2.48 -4.39 9.49
N THR A 39 1.29 -4.77 9.97
CA THR A 39 0.87 -4.59 11.37
C THR A 39 1.89 -5.20 12.33
N GLU A 40 2.33 -6.43 12.07
CA GLU A 40 3.31 -7.10 12.94
C GLU A 40 4.71 -6.51 12.83
N LYS A 41 5.10 -6.08 11.61
CA LYS A 41 6.40 -5.41 11.40
C LYS A 41 6.49 -4.12 12.19
N ARG A 42 5.43 -3.31 12.17
CA ARG A 42 5.31 -2.06 12.94
C ARG A 42 5.36 -2.31 14.44
N ARG A 43 4.65 -3.33 14.93
CA ARG A 43 4.66 -3.71 16.36
C ARG A 43 6.06 -4.07 16.84
N ILE A 44 6.80 -4.86 16.06
CA ILE A 44 8.18 -5.24 16.39
C ILE A 44 9.11 -4.02 16.34
N GLU A 45 8.94 -3.12 15.37
CA GLU A 45 9.72 -1.88 15.29
C GLU A 45 9.47 -0.95 16.50
N GLU A 46 8.24 -0.88 17.00
CA GLU A 46 7.88 -0.11 18.20
C GLU A 46 8.40 -0.74 19.49
N GLU A 47 8.46 -2.08 19.60
CA GLU A 47 8.99 -2.78 20.77
C GLU A 47 10.52 -2.76 20.86
N MET A 48 11.22 -2.41 19.78
CA MET A 48 12.68 -2.28 19.74
C MET A 48 13.20 -0.85 20.03
N ILE A 49 12.32 0.09 20.37
CA ILE A 49 12.63 1.47 20.78
C ILE A 49 12.51 1.59 22.30
#